data_AF-A0AAU9N3N3-F1
#
_entry.id   AF-A0AAU9N3N3-F1
#
_cell.length_a   1.000
_cell.length_b   1.000
_cell.length_c   1.000
_cell.angle_alpha   90.00
_cell.angle_beta   90.00
_cell.angle_gamma   90.00
#
_symmetry.space_group_name_H-M   'P 1'
#
loop_
_entity.id
_entity.type
_entity.pdbx_description
1 polymer ?
#
loop_
_entity_poly.entity_id
_entity_poly.type
_entity_poly.pdbx_seq_one_letter_code
_entity_poly.pdbx_strand_id
1 'polypeptide(L)'
;MLRSIQFLGSSSGFLFHRLKLHGNHSGLSFISISAKPCSRRPLLTTSRTPRCFRQFRGSPIRSKSNPDVTSPSSSSSSSPIFRSTGSTRKINFCQSCGGSTKYDIPDGEEKERAICTLCGRISYENPKMVVGCLIEHDNKILLCKRNIQPSYGLWTLPAGYMENGESASEGAVRETWEEARAKVEVLSPFAQLDIPLIGQTYIIFLAKLLTPHFSPGPESSECRLFALDDIPYESLSFSSMLVTLNLYIEDIKVGKPKFHYGIINKRPGTSPSEIHAYTIDYHLRT
;
A
#
# COMPACT_ATOMS: atom_id res chain seq x y z
N MET A 1 28.89 33.09 -11.80
CA MET A 1 28.42 34.44 -11.44
C MET A 1 27.17 34.75 -12.28
N LEU A 2 25.98 34.56 -11.71
CA LEU A 2 24.69 34.95 -12.30
C LEU A 2 23.87 35.61 -11.19
N ARG A 3 23.14 36.68 -11.49
CA ARG A 3 22.50 37.54 -10.46
C ARG A 3 21.07 37.10 -10.17
N SER A 4 20.73 37.16 -8.89
CA SER A 4 19.36 37.06 -8.37
C SER A 4 18.47 38.18 -8.91
N ILE A 5 17.19 37.89 -9.12
CA ILE A 5 16.12 38.89 -9.14
C ILE A 5 15.08 38.42 -8.12
N GLN A 6 14.95 39.16 -7.02
CA GLN A 6 13.84 39.01 -6.08
C GLN A 6 12.74 39.98 -6.48
N PHE A 7 11.50 39.51 -6.55
CA PHE A 7 10.33 40.40 -6.53
C PHE A 7 9.77 40.46 -5.11
N LEU A 8 9.63 41.68 -4.60
CA LEU A 8 9.00 42.01 -3.32
C LEU A 8 7.78 42.90 -3.60
N GLY A 9 6.76 42.77 -2.75
CA GLY A 9 5.52 43.55 -2.84
C GLY A 9 4.35 42.75 -3.44
N SER A 10 3.10 42.95 -3.00
CA SER A 10 2.65 43.81 -1.89
C SER A 10 1.53 43.14 -1.10
N SER A 11 1.50 43.39 0.21
CA SER A 11 0.33 43.15 1.04
C SER A 11 -0.80 44.11 0.65
N SER A 12 -2.03 43.64 0.77
CA SER A 12 -3.27 44.43 0.69
C SER A 12 -4.38 43.64 1.38
N GLY A 13 -4.63 43.93 2.66
CA GLY A 13 -5.73 43.32 3.40
C GLY A 13 -7.06 43.98 3.05
N PHE A 14 -8.12 43.18 2.92
CA PHE A 14 -9.49 43.68 2.86
C PHE A 14 -10.27 43.22 4.08
N LEU A 15 -10.96 44.16 4.73
CA LEU A 15 -11.80 43.90 5.88
C LEU A 15 -13.14 43.27 5.48
N PHE A 16 -13.79 42.64 6.46
CA PHE A 16 -15.12 42.06 6.35
C PHE A 16 -16.15 43.02 5.75
N HIS A 17 -17.07 42.46 4.95
CA HIS A 17 -18.47 42.87 5.05
C HIS A 17 -19.37 41.65 5.28
N ARG A 18 -20.20 41.73 6.32
CA ARG A 18 -21.07 40.65 6.80
C ARG A 18 -22.50 40.95 6.37
N LEU A 19 -23.07 40.12 5.48
CA LEU A 19 -24.47 40.22 5.08
C LEU A 19 -25.19 38.88 5.34
N LYS A 20 -26.14 38.90 6.28
CA LYS A 20 -27.15 37.84 6.45
C LYS A 20 -28.38 38.21 5.62
N LEU A 21 -28.92 37.26 4.88
CA LEU A 21 -30.36 37.21 4.54
C LEU A 21 -30.87 35.77 4.72
N HIS A 22 -32.12 35.64 5.16
CA HIS A 22 -32.86 34.38 5.21
C HIS A 22 -33.85 34.34 4.03
N GLY A 23 -34.27 33.14 3.62
CA GLY A 23 -35.43 32.97 2.74
C GLY A 23 -35.47 31.62 2.03
N ASN A 24 -36.46 30.79 2.37
CA ASN A 24 -36.83 29.61 1.58
C ASN A 24 -37.46 30.05 0.24
N HIS A 25 -37.27 29.31 -0.86
CA HIS A 25 -38.28 28.34 -1.31
C HIS A 25 -37.91 27.52 -2.55
N SER A 26 -38.50 26.32 -2.59
CA SER A 26 -38.72 25.36 -3.70
C SER A 26 -38.64 25.85 -5.16
N GLY A 27 -38.01 25.03 -6.02
CA GLY A 27 -38.19 25.10 -7.49
C GLY A 27 -37.53 23.93 -8.24
N LEU A 28 -38.32 23.05 -8.86
CA LEU A 28 -37.85 21.98 -9.75
C LEU A 28 -37.71 22.47 -11.20
N SER A 29 -36.67 22.05 -11.91
CA SER A 29 -36.65 21.95 -13.39
C SER A 29 -35.54 21.02 -13.87
N PHE A 30 -35.88 20.04 -14.69
CA PHE A 30 -34.91 19.21 -15.43
C PHE A 30 -34.55 19.90 -16.74
N ILE A 31 -33.26 19.88 -17.13
CA ILE A 31 -32.86 20.05 -18.52
C ILE A 31 -32.04 18.81 -18.91
N SER A 32 -32.63 17.99 -19.78
CA SER A 32 -31.97 16.84 -20.39
C SER A 32 -31.42 17.23 -21.76
N ILE A 33 -30.13 17.03 -21.98
CA ILE A 33 -29.50 17.15 -23.30
C ILE A 33 -29.00 15.76 -23.69
N SER A 34 -29.72 15.10 -24.59
CA SER A 34 -29.37 13.79 -25.11
C SER A 34 -28.75 13.92 -26.50
N ALA A 35 -27.47 13.55 -26.63
CA ALA A 35 -26.79 13.41 -27.92
C ALA A 35 -26.48 11.92 -28.17
N LYS A 36 -27.07 11.34 -29.22
CA LYS A 36 -26.83 9.94 -29.62
C LYS A 36 -25.55 9.82 -30.46
N PRO A 37 -24.88 8.66 -30.46
CA PRO A 37 -23.53 8.51 -31.02
C PRO A 37 -23.51 8.47 -32.55
N CYS A 38 -22.46 9.05 -33.14
CA CYS A 38 -22.11 8.81 -34.54
C CYS A 38 -21.50 7.41 -34.70
N SER A 39 -21.75 6.74 -35.84
CA SER A 39 -21.47 5.30 -35.99
C SER A 39 -20.54 4.97 -37.15
N ARG A 40 -19.63 4.01 -36.90
CA ARG A 40 -19.04 3.02 -37.83
C ARG A 40 -18.56 3.49 -39.21
N ARG A 41 -17.29 3.20 -39.50
CA ARG A 41 -16.94 2.06 -40.40
C ARG A 41 -15.50 1.57 -40.16
N PRO A 42 -15.23 0.25 -40.20
CA PRO A 42 -13.88 -0.30 -40.16
C PRO A 42 -13.28 -0.41 -41.58
N LEU A 43 -11.96 -0.61 -41.66
CA LEU A 43 -11.27 -1.07 -42.86
C LEU A 43 -10.43 -2.32 -42.56
N LEU A 44 -10.18 -3.13 -43.60
CA LEU A 44 -9.82 -4.53 -43.45
C LEU A 44 -8.32 -4.80 -43.24
N THR A 45 -8.11 -5.91 -42.54
CA THR A 45 -6.93 -6.78 -42.58
C THR A 45 -6.17 -6.82 -43.91
N THR A 46 -4.83 -6.81 -43.83
CA THR A 46 -4.02 -7.78 -44.59
C THR A 46 -2.96 -8.38 -43.67
N SER A 47 -2.69 -9.67 -43.85
CA SER A 47 -1.65 -10.42 -43.13
C SER A 47 -0.46 -10.68 -44.05
N ARG A 48 0.76 -10.68 -43.51
CA ARG A 48 1.92 -11.31 -44.14
C ARG A 48 3.05 -11.57 -43.13
N THR A 49 3.34 -12.84 -42.88
CA THR A 49 4.66 -13.28 -42.43
C THR A 49 5.56 -13.52 -43.64
N PRO A 50 6.88 -13.68 -43.44
CA PRO A 50 7.42 -15.03 -43.60
C PRO A 50 8.45 -15.43 -42.52
N ARG A 51 8.84 -16.71 -42.55
CA ARG A 51 9.92 -17.29 -41.74
C ARG A 51 11.28 -17.09 -42.43
N CYS A 52 12.40 -17.07 -41.66
CA CYS A 52 13.38 -18.18 -41.61
C CYS A 52 14.78 -17.79 -41.07
N PHE A 53 15.36 -18.71 -40.28
CA PHE A 53 16.78 -19.09 -40.19
C PHE A 53 17.91 -18.03 -40.25
N ARG A 54 18.76 -18.05 -39.21
CA ARG A 54 20.06 -18.77 -39.30
C ARG A 54 20.63 -19.13 -37.91
N GLN A 55 21.34 -20.25 -37.85
CA GLN A 55 22.24 -20.62 -36.75
C GLN A 55 23.64 -20.07 -37.04
N PHE A 56 24.48 -19.92 -36.01
CA PHE A 56 25.92 -20.22 -36.12
C PHE A 56 26.46 -20.84 -34.82
N ARG A 57 27.59 -21.54 -34.91
CA ARG A 57 28.24 -22.30 -33.81
C ARG A 57 29.50 -21.56 -33.32
N GLY A 58 29.93 -21.78 -32.07
CA GLY A 58 31.21 -21.25 -31.58
C GLY A 58 31.62 -21.69 -30.17
N SER A 59 32.52 -22.68 -30.08
CA SER A 59 33.30 -23.13 -28.91
C SER A 59 34.53 -23.90 -29.48
N PRO A 60 35.54 -24.43 -28.74
CA PRO A 60 35.68 -24.61 -27.27
C PRO A 60 37.14 -24.44 -26.72
N ILE A 61 37.43 -24.99 -25.51
CA ILE A 61 38.77 -25.34 -24.95
C ILE A 61 39.65 -24.12 -24.56
N ARG A 62 40.51 -24.08 -23.51
CA ARG A 62 41.21 -25.04 -22.59
C ARG A 62 40.98 -24.55 -21.12
N SER A 63 41.54 -24.98 -19.96
CA SER A 63 42.66 -25.84 -19.51
C SER A 63 42.32 -26.51 -18.14
N LYS A 64 43.32 -26.80 -17.27
CA LYS A 64 43.22 -27.23 -15.86
C LYS A 64 44.38 -26.63 -15.04
N SER A 65 44.22 -26.37 -13.75
CA SER A 65 45.19 -26.74 -12.68
C SER A 65 44.74 -26.29 -11.28
N ASN A 66 44.91 -27.20 -10.32
CA ASN A 66 44.97 -26.99 -8.85
C ASN A 66 46.41 -27.42 -8.44
N PRO A 67 47.01 -26.95 -7.32
CA PRO A 67 46.57 -27.38 -5.97
C PRO A 67 46.81 -26.40 -4.80
N ASP A 68 46.57 -26.93 -3.59
CA ASP A 68 47.13 -26.56 -2.27
C ASP A 68 46.77 -25.24 -1.57
N VAL A 69 45.68 -25.32 -0.79
CA VAL A 69 45.64 -25.11 0.67
C VAL A 69 46.73 -24.20 1.28
N THR A 70 46.32 -23.01 1.73
CA THR A 70 46.77 -22.44 3.02
C THR A 70 45.78 -21.39 3.50
N SER A 71 45.38 -21.44 4.77
CA SER A 71 44.35 -20.54 5.34
C SER A 71 44.96 -19.51 6.30
N PRO A 72 44.78 -18.21 6.06
CA PRO A 72 44.83 -17.18 7.08
C PRO A 72 43.41 -16.88 7.59
N SER A 73 43.24 -16.77 8.90
CA SER A 73 41.98 -16.35 9.51
C SER A 73 41.70 -14.87 9.27
N SER A 74 40.61 -14.54 8.56
CA SER A 74 40.05 -13.19 8.52
C SER A 74 38.64 -13.18 9.12
N SER A 75 38.44 -12.40 10.18
CA SER A 75 37.16 -12.29 10.90
C SER A 75 36.14 -11.48 10.11
N SER A 76 35.38 -12.13 9.22
CA SER A 76 34.23 -11.52 8.55
C SER A 76 33.10 -11.28 9.55
N SER A 77 32.81 -10.01 9.83
CA SER A 77 31.64 -9.61 10.60
C SER A 77 30.37 -10.05 9.86
N SER A 78 29.71 -11.10 10.34
CA SER A 78 28.51 -11.65 9.71
C SER A 78 27.30 -10.72 9.91
N SER A 79 27.07 -9.85 8.93
CA SER A 79 25.79 -9.11 8.81
C SER A 79 24.63 -10.11 8.89
N PRO A 80 23.54 -9.79 9.63
CA PRO A 80 22.44 -10.72 9.82
C PRO A 80 21.72 -10.97 8.48
N ILE A 81 21.94 -12.16 7.91
CA ILE A 81 21.30 -12.58 6.66
C ILE A 81 19.81 -12.80 6.93
N PHE A 82 19.01 -11.75 6.72
CA PHE A 82 17.56 -11.79 6.86
C PHE A 82 16.94 -12.67 5.76
N ARG A 83 16.93 -13.98 6.00
CA ARG A 83 16.26 -14.97 5.15
C ARG A 83 14.75 -14.79 5.29
N SER A 84 14.15 -14.01 4.39
CA SER A 84 12.70 -13.95 4.26
C SER A 84 12.16 -15.35 3.97
N THR A 85 11.37 -15.88 4.91
CA THR A 85 10.62 -17.13 4.78
C THR A 85 9.22 -16.91 4.20
N GLY A 86 8.96 -15.73 3.62
CA GLY A 86 7.71 -15.41 2.95
C GLY A 86 7.49 -16.33 1.74
N SER A 87 6.27 -16.87 1.63
CA SER A 87 5.87 -17.81 0.57
C SER A 87 5.75 -17.08 -0.77
N THR A 88 6.90 -16.84 -1.38
CA THR A 88 7.08 -16.02 -2.58
C THR A 88 6.70 -16.85 -3.81
N ARG A 89 5.70 -16.39 -4.58
CA ARG A 89 5.15 -17.18 -5.69
C ARG A 89 6.11 -17.17 -6.88
N LYS A 90 6.66 -18.33 -7.23
CA LYS A 90 7.63 -18.46 -8.32
C LYS A 90 7.13 -17.84 -9.63
N ILE A 91 7.80 -16.77 -10.07
CA ILE A 91 7.58 -16.13 -11.37
C ILE A 91 8.12 -17.07 -12.44
N ASN A 92 7.26 -17.67 -13.25
CA ASN A 92 7.63 -18.67 -14.27
C ASN A 92 7.82 -18.08 -15.68
N PHE A 93 7.35 -16.86 -15.93
CA PHE A 93 7.37 -16.19 -17.24
C PHE A 93 7.64 -14.69 -17.09
N CYS A 94 8.34 -14.11 -18.07
CA CYS A 94 8.68 -12.70 -18.10
C CYS A 94 7.51 -11.83 -18.57
N GLN A 95 7.10 -10.86 -17.75
CA GLN A 95 6.03 -9.90 -18.05
C GLN A 95 6.29 -9.05 -19.31
N SER A 96 7.54 -8.95 -19.78
CA SER A 96 7.92 -8.11 -20.93
C SER A 96 7.92 -8.84 -22.28
N CYS A 97 7.94 -10.19 -22.32
CA CYS A 97 8.08 -10.94 -23.57
C CYS A 97 7.49 -12.37 -23.56
N GLY A 98 6.92 -12.84 -22.45
CA GLY A 98 6.37 -14.19 -22.31
C GLY A 98 7.41 -15.32 -22.22
N GLY A 99 8.71 -15.04 -22.39
CA GLY A 99 9.78 -16.04 -22.23
C GLY A 99 9.86 -16.60 -20.81
N SER A 100 10.22 -17.87 -20.68
CA SER A 100 10.39 -18.51 -19.36
C SER A 100 11.49 -17.84 -18.54
N THR A 101 11.44 -18.05 -17.22
CA THR A 101 12.45 -17.56 -16.27
C THR A 101 13.31 -18.71 -15.73
N LYS A 102 14.60 -18.42 -15.51
CA LYS A 102 15.42 -19.14 -14.53
C LYS A 102 15.42 -18.37 -13.22
N TYR A 103 15.81 -19.04 -12.14
CA TYR A 103 16.20 -18.38 -10.90
C TYR A 103 17.71 -18.46 -10.78
N ASP A 104 18.35 -17.34 -10.45
CA ASP A 104 19.80 -17.19 -10.37
C ASP A 104 20.17 -15.92 -9.58
N ILE A 105 21.43 -15.76 -9.18
CA ILE A 105 21.93 -14.52 -8.53
C ILE A 105 22.57 -13.64 -9.62
N PRO A 106 22.05 -12.42 -9.89
CA PRO A 106 22.67 -11.49 -10.83
C PRO A 106 24.07 -11.03 -10.39
N ASP A 107 24.95 -10.74 -11.35
CA ASP A 107 26.28 -10.17 -11.08
C ASP A 107 26.17 -8.88 -10.25
N GLY A 108 26.74 -8.88 -9.04
CA GLY A 108 26.67 -7.75 -8.11
C GLY A 108 25.45 -7.68 -7.19
N GLU A 109 24.53 -8.65 -7.26
CA GLU A 109 23.45 -8.82 -6.27
C GLU A 109 23.74 -9.96 -5.28
N GLU A 110 23.12 -9.92 -4.10
CA GLU A 110 23.25 -10.96 -3.05
C GLU A 110 22.12 -12.00 -3.07
N LYS A 111 21.06 -11.76 -3.85
CA LYS A 111 19.77 -12.47 -3.76
C LYS A 111 19.38 -13.09 -5.08
N GLU A 112 18.82 -14.30 -5.01
CA GLU A 112 18.28 -15.01 -6.16
C GLU A 112 17.07 -14.26 -6.74
N ARG A 113 17.04 -14.06 -8.05
CA ARG A 113 15.98 -13.36 -8.80
C ARG A 113 15.44 -14.22 -9.93
N ALA A 114 14.21 -13.94 -10.35
CA ALA A 114 13.67 -14.47 -11.60
C ALA A 114 14.26 -13.71 -12.79
N ILE A 115 15.05 -14.39 -13.63
CA ILE A 115 15.72 -13.82 -14.82
C ILE A 115 15.16 -14.47 -16.09
N CYS A 116 14.70 -13.67 -17.06
CA CYS A 116 14.17 -14.20 -18.32
C CYS A 116 15.25 -14.88 -19.18
N THR A 117 14.98 -16.10 -19.62
CA THR A 117 15.87 -16.90 -20.49
C THR A 117 15.99 -16.36 -21.92
N LEU A 118 15.05 -15.53 -22.38
CA LEU A 118 15.02 -15.00 -23.75
C LEU A 118 15.56 -13.57 -23.89
N CYS A 119 15.31 -12.70 -22.91
CA CYS A 119 15.67 -11.28 -22.99
C CYS A 119 16.57 -10.77 -21.84
N GLY A 120 17.00 -11.66 -20.94
CA GLY A 120 17.87 -11.32 -19.81
C GLY A 120 17.25 -10.43 -18.73
N ARG A 121 16.02 -9.91 -18.93
CA ARG A 121 15.36 -9.01 -17.96
C ARG A 121 15.11 -9.72 -16.64
N ILE A 122 15.53 -9.08 -15.56
CA ILE A 122 15.26 -9.45 -14.16
C ILE A 122 13.84 -8.99 -13.79
N SER A 123 13.07 -9.84 -13.13
CA SER A 123 11.80 -9.49 -12.50
C SER A 123 12.02 -9.29 -11.00
N TYR A 124 11.85 -8.05 -10.52
CA TYR A 124 11.94 -7.71 -9.10
C TYR A 124 10.57 -7.84 -8.42
N GLU A 125 10.56 -8.51 -7.27
CA GLU A 125 9.39 -8.60 -6.38
C GLU A 125 9.52 -7.53 -5.29
N ASN A 126 8.56 -6.61 -5.24
CA ASN A 126 8.57 -5.45 -4.35
C ASN A 126 7.48 -5.59 -3.28
N PRO A 127 7.69 -5.09 -2.05
CA PRO A 127 6.63 -4.98 -1.05
C PRO A 127 5.48 -4.10 -1.56
N LYS A 128 4.26 -4.40 -1.13
CA LYS A 128 3.08 -3.57 -1.39
C LYS A 128 2.83 -2.59 -0.26
N MET A 129 2.51 -1.34 -0.58
CA MET A 129 2.00 -0.38 0.39
C MET A 129 0.49 -0.54 0.54
N VAL A 130 0.04 -0.59 1.79
CA VAL A 130 -1.36 -0.56 2.21
C VAL A 130 -1.60 0.76 2.93
N VAL A 131 -2.65 1.49 2.54
CA VAL A 131 -2.97 2.85 3.01
C VAL A 131 -4.35 2.83 3.65
N GLY A 132 -4.54 3.57 4.74
CA GLY A 132 -5.82 3.60 5.44
C GLY A 132 -5.92 4.65 6.53
N CYS A 133 -7.08 4.74 7.18
CA CYS A 133 -7.37 5.75 8.19
C CYS A 133 -7.82 5.15 9.54
N LEU A 134 -7.23 5.62 10.64
CA LEU A 134 -7.84 5.59 11.97
C LEU A 134 -8.70 6.84 12.09
N ILE A 135 -10.03 6.66 12.08
CA ILE A 135 -11.00 7.76 11.93
C ILE A 135 -11.67 8.02 13.28
N GLU A 136 -11.42 9.19 13.85
CA GLU A 136 -12.00 9.68 15.11
C GLU A 136 -13.29 10.48 14.88
N HIS A 137 -14.29 10.25 15.73
CA HIS A 137 -15.47 11.10 15.89
C HIS A 137 -16.07 10.95 17.29
N ASP A 138 -16.23 12.04 18.04
CA ASP A 138 -16.77 12.07 19.42
C ASP A 138 -16.13 11.03 20.37
N ASN A 139 -14.80 10.88 20.31
CA ASN A 139 -14.01 9.88 21.05
C ASN A 139 -14.32 8.42 20.67
N LYS A 140 -14.89 8.19 19.49
CA LYS A 140 -15.18 6.86 18.92
C LYS A 140 -14.37 6.64 17.64
N ILE A 141 -14.06 5.38 17.35
CA ILE A 141 -13.37 4.98 16.12
C ILE A 141 -14.34 4.31 15.15
N LEU A 142 -14.31 4.72 13.89
CA LEU A 142 -15.10 4.10 12.82
C LEU A 142 -14.40 2.82 12.34
N LEU A 143 -15.07 1.67 12.52
CA LEU A 143 -14.64 0.38 11.98
C LEU A 143 -15.59 -0.08 10.86
N CYS A 144 -15.03 -0.81 9.89
CA CYS A 144 -15.74 -1.47 8.80
C CYS A 144 -15.70 -2.99 8.98
N LYS A 145 -16.77 -3.70 8.63
CA LYS A 145 -16.88 -5.16 8.78
C LYS A 145 -16.84 -5.83 7.42
N ARG A 146 -15.75 -6.54 7.14
CA ARG A 146 -15.39 -6.98 5.78
C ARG A 146 -16.42 -7.93 5.17
N ASN A 147 -16.86 -7.62 3.95
CA ASN A 147 -17.77 -8.42 3.13
C ASN A 147 -17.02 -9.29 2.09
N ILE A 148 -15.68 -9.29 2.14
CA ILE A 148 -14.79 -10.00 1.21
C ILE A 148 -13.70 -10.78 1.95
N GLN A 149 -13.08 -11.75 1.28
CA GLN A 149 -11.92 -12.49 1.79
C GLN A 149 -10.58 -11.78 1.46
N PRO A 150 -9.52 -11.96 2.27
CA PRO A 150 -9.48 -12.68 3.54
C PRO A 150 -10.22 -11.93 4.67
N SER A 151 -10.42 -12.59 5.81
CA SER A 151 -11.02 -12.02 7.02
C SER A 151 -12.48 -11.55 6.85
N TYR A 152 -13.29 -12.27 6.05
CA TYR A 152 -14.73 -12.01 5.91
C TYR A 152 -15.44 -12.02 7.29
N GLY A 153 -16.35 -11.08 7.51
CA GLY A 153 -17.13 -10.93 8.74
C GLY A 153 -16.40 -10.27 9.91
N LEU A 154 -15.08 -10.06 9.80
CA LEU A 154 -14.23 -9.43 10.82
C LEU A 154 -14.12 -7.91 10.60
N TRP A 155 -13.83 -7.18 11.68
CA TRP A 155 -13.73 -5.72 11.69
C TRP A 155 -12.33 -5.22 11.30
N THR A 156 -12.26 -4.04 10.68
CA THR A 156 -11.03 -3.39 10.20
C THR A 156 -11.13 -1.88 10.35
N LEU A 157 -9.98 -1.20 10.38
CA LEU A 157 -9.90 0.18 9.89
C LEU A 157 -10.01 0.13 8.35
N PRO A 158 -10.66 1.10 7.68
CA PRO A 158 -10.70 1.12 6.23
C PRO A 158 -9.28 1.29 5.67
N ALA A 159 -8.83 0.30 4.90
CA ALA A 159 -7.45 0.22 4.41
C ALA A 159 -7.28 -0.79 3.25
N GLY A 160 -6.76 -0.30 2.13
CA GLY A 160 -6.47 -1.10 0.93
C GLY A 160 -5.17 -0.69 0.26
N TYR A 161 -4.94 -1.14 -0.98
CA TYR A 161 -3.64 -0.93 -1.64
C TYR A 161 -3.50 0.50 -2.16
N MET A 162 -2.30 1.06 -2.02
CA MET A 162 -1.95 2.31 -2.71
C MET A 162 -1.88 2.06 -4.22
N GLU A 163 -2.57 2.88 -5.00
CA GLU A 163 -2.56 2.83 -6.46
C GLU A 163 -1.48 3.73 -7.10
N ASN A 164 -1.28 3.58 -8.42
CA ASN A 164 -0.34 4.41 -9.17
C ASN A 164 -0.96 5.77 -9.52
N GLY A 165 -0.38 6.86 -8.99
CA GLY A 165 -0.77 8.23 -9.33
C GLY A 165 -1.47 9.00 -8.20
N GLU A 166 -1.76 8.35 -7.08
CA GLU A 166 -2.20 8.97 -5.83
C GLU A 166 -1.02 9.12 -4.84
N SER A 167 -1.13 10.02 -3.86
CA SER A 167 -0.32 9.98 -2.64
C SER A 167 -0.90 9.01 -1.61
N ALA A 168 -0.10 8.58 -0.64
CA ALA A 168 -0.54 7.64 0.40
C ALA A 168 -1.74 8.17 1.21
N SER A 169 -1.82 9.49 1.42
CA SER A 169 -2.97 10.15 2.06
C SER A 169 -4.21 10.21 1.17
N GLU A 170 -4.06 10.40 -0.14
CA GLU A 170 -5.21 10.37 -1.08
C GLU A 170 -5.77 8.95 -1.19
N GLY A 171 -4.90 7.93 -1.27
CA GLY A 171 -5.32 6.53 -1.21
C GLY A 171 -6.03 6.18 0.10
N ALA A 172 -5.50 6.60 1.26
CA ALA A 172 -6.17 6.41 2.54
C ALA A 172 -7.58 7.05 2.60
N VAL A 173 -7.79 8.21 1.95
CA VAL A 173 -9.10 8.86 1.81
C VAL A 173 -10.00 8.15 0.80
N ARG A 174 -9.44 7.64 -0.31
CA ARG A 174 -10.17 6.83 -1.31
C ARG A 174 -10.71 5.54 -0.68
N GLU A 175 -9.85 4.75 -0.03
CA GLU A 175 -10.22 3.50 0.67
C GLU A 175 -11.29 3.78 1.74
N THR A 176 -11.17 4.90 2.49
CA THR A 176 -12.17 5.35 3.46
C THR A 176 -13.53 5.66 2.81
N TRP A 177 -13.55 6.25 1.61
CA TRP A 177 -14.77 6.50 0.86
C TRP A 177 -15.33 5.23 0.19
N GLU A 178 -14.48 4.27 -0.17
CA GLU A 178 -14.83 3.02 -0.84
C GLU A 178 -15.38 1.97 0.13
N GLU A 179 -14.76 1.77 1.30
CA GLU A 179 -15.25 0.88 2.36
C GLU A 179 -16.41 1.48 3.18
N ALA A 180 -16.34 2.77 3.53
CA ALA A 180 -17.19 3.35 4.59
C ALA A 180 -18.11 4.51 4.15
N ARG A 181 -17.99 4.98 2.90
CA ARG A 181 -18.66 6.21 2.40
C ARG A 181 -18.48 7.43 3.33
N ALA A 182 -17.39 7.42 4.09
CA ALA A 182 -17.08 8.43 5.08
C ALA A 182 -16.28 9.57 4.43
N LYS A 183 -16.60 10.81 4.78
CA LYS A 183 -15.78 11.98 4.41
C LYS A 183 -14.91 12.36 5.58
N VAL A 184 -13.60 12.39 5.37
CA VAL A 184 -12.62 12.59 6.44
C VAL A 184 -11.61 13.69 6.11
N GLU A 185 -11.10 14.32 7.16
CA GLU A 185 -9.94 15.20 7.14
C GLU A 185 -8.74 14.43 7.70
N VAL A 186 -7.68 14.26 6.90
CA VAL A 186 -6.42 13.63 7.35
C VAL A 186 -5.65 14.66 8.19
N LEU A 187 -5.37 14.32 9.45
CA LEU A 187 -4.63 15.19 10.37
C LEU A 187 -3.13 14.95 10.33
N SER A 188 -2.72 13.67 10.35
CA SER A 188 -1.31 13.28 10.33
C SER A 188 -1.15 11.82 9.88
N PRO A 189 0.05 11.40 9.41
CA PRO A 189 0.42 9.99 9.54
C PRO A 189 0.38 9.59 11.03
N PHE A 190 -0.03 8.37 11.33
CA PHE A 190 -0.17 7.88 12.71
C PHE A 190 0.66 6.63 12.97
N ALA A 191 0.54 5.60 12.13
CA ALA A 191 1.32 4.37 12.29
C ALA A 191 1.85 3.88 10.95
N GLN A 192 3.16 3.66 10.84
CA GLN A 192 3.76 2.84 9.79
C GLN A 192 4.13 1.47 10.37
N LEU A 193 3.59 0.40 9.81
CA LEU A 193 3.74 -0.98 10.30
C LEU A 193 4.19 -1.90 9.16
N ASP A 194 5.45 -2.28 9.18
CA ASP A 194 6.05 -3.19 8.19
C ASP A 194 5.76 -4.65 8.56
N ILE A 195 5.39 -5.48 7.58
CA ILE A 195 5.07 -6.91 7.78
C ILE A 195 5.90 -7.77 6.80
N PRO A 196 7.21 -7.98 7.06
CA PRO A 196 8.14 -8.53 6.06
C PRO A 196 7.78 -9.92 5.55
N LEU A 197 7.18 -10.79 6.39
CA LEU A 197 6.81 -12.16 6.03
C LEU A 197 5.82 -12.22 4.84
N ILE A 198 4.95 -11.22 4.70
CA ILE A 198 3.92 -11.15 3.65
C ILE A 198 4.21 -10.08 2.58
N GLY A 199 5.38 -9.43 2.65
CA GLY A 199 5.78 -8.40 1.69
C GLY A 199 4.86 -7.19 1.67
N GLN A 200 4.43 -6.69 2.84
CA GLN A 200 3.58 -5.50 2.96
C GLN A 200 4.16 -4.47 3.92
N THR A 201 3.88 -3.20 3.67
CA THR A 201 4.04 -2.09 4.60
C THR A 201 2.70 -1.35 4.71
N TYR A 202 2.22 -1.12 5.92
CA TYR A 202 0.99 -0.37 6.18
C TYR A 202 1.37 1.06 6.58
N ILE A 203 0.68 2.06 6.04
CA ILE A 203 0.66 3.41 6.60
C ILE A 203 -0.78 3.82 6.92
N ILE A 204 -1.07 3.99 8.20
CA ILE A 204 -2.35 4.44 8.72
C ILE A 204 -2.23 5.91 9.11
N PHE A 205 -3.16 6.73 8.62
CA PHE A 205 -3.29 8.14 8.98
C PHE A 205 -4.30 8.31 10.12
N LEU A 206 -4.04 9.25 11.03
CA LEU A 206 -5.06 9.75 11.95
C LEU A 206 -5.92 10.74 11.16
N ALA A 207 -7.23 10.50 11.13
CA ALA A 207 -8.20 11.32 10.43
C ALA A 207 -9.41 11.63 11.31
N LYS A 208 -10.12 12.72 11.02
CA LYS A 208 -11.40 13.05 11.64
C LYS A 208 -12.54 12.93 10.67
N LEU A 209 -13.66 12.40 11.15
CA LEU A 209 -14.90 12.33 10.37
C LEU A 209 -15.54 13.73 10.27
N LEU A 210 -15.63 14.27 9.05
CA LEU A 210 -16.11 15.64 8.78
C LEU A 210 -17.61 15.83 9.08
N THR A 211 -18.40 14.76 8.99
CA THR A 211 -19.84 14.74 9.26
C THR A 211 -20.25 13.35 9.77
N PRO A 212 -21.22 13.20 10.68
CA PRO A 212 -21.70 11.90 11.22
C PRO A 212 -22.49 11.06 10.18
N HIS A 213 -22.00 10.98 8.96
CA HIS A 213 -22.57 10.27 7.83
C HIS A 213 -21.52 9.33 7.24
N PHE A 214 -21.80 8.04 7.35
CA PHE A 214 -21.03 6.92 6.82
C PHE A 214 -22.02 5.78 6.54
N SER A 215 -21.65 4.86 5.67
CA SER A 215 -22.46 3.68 5.33
C SER A 215 -21.59 2.63 4.63
N PRO A 216 -21.80 1.33 4.84
CA PRO A 216 -21.01 0.31 4.17
C PRO A 216 -21.01 0.47 2.64
N GLY A 217 -19.81 0.52 2.06
CA GLY A 217 -19.59 0.33 0.63
C GLY A 217 -19.60 -1.15 0.24
N PRO A 218 -19.31 -1.50 -1.03
CA PRO A 218 -19.48 -2.87 -1.55
C PRO A 218 -18.66 -3.93 -0.80
N GLU A 219 -17.48 -3.55 -0.30
CA GLU A 219 -16.57 -4.43 0.43
C GLU A 219 -16.83 -4.46 1.95
N SER A 220 -17.82 -3.71 2.43
CA SER A 220 -18.30 -3.67 3.82
C SER A 220 -19.70 -4.26 3.93
N SER A 221 -19.93 -5.01 5.01
CA SER A 221 -21.25 -5.50 5.41
C SER A 221 -21.90 -4.61 6.48
N GLU A 222 -21.07 -3.89 7.25
CA GLU A 222 -21.46 -3.08 8.40
C GLU A 222 -20.38 -2.01 8.61
N CYS A 223 -20.76 -0.81 9.03
CA CYS A 223 -19.84 0.24 9.51
C CYS A 223 -20.39 0.79 10.83
N ARG A 224 -19.53 1.01 11.84
CA ARG A 224 -19.95 1.49 13.17
C ARG A 224 -18.86 2.29 13.85
N LEU A 225 -19.27 3.36 14.55
CA LEU A 225 -18.46 4.07 15.54
C LEU A 225 -18.49 3.30 16.87
N PHE A 226 -17.34 2.82 17.34
CA PHE A 226 -17.17 2.16 18.64
C PHE A 226 -16.47 3.11 19.63
N ALA A 227 -16.91 3.16 20.89
CA ALA A 227 -16.09 3.75 21.95
C ALA A 227 -14.84 2.89 22.18
N LEU A 228 -13.78 3.46 22.74
CA LEU A 228 -12.48 2.79 22.87
C LEU A 228 -12.54 1.47 23.68
N ASP A 229 -13.42 1.43 24.68
CA ASP A 229 -13.68 0.26 25.52
C ASP A 229 -14.66 -0.75 24.89
N ASP A 230 -15.43 -0.35 23.86
CA ASP A 230 -16.38 -1.19 23.11
C ASP A 230 -15.75 -1.89 21.89
N ILE A 231 -14.47 -1.65 21.59
CA ILE A 231 -13.80 -2.16 20.39
C ILE A 231 -13.79 -3.71 20.40
N PRO A 232 -14.27 -4.39 19.33
CA PRO A 232 -14.42 -5.85 19.32
C PRO A 232 -13.09 -6.54 18.94
N TYR A 233 -12.09 -6.48 19.83
CA TYR A 233 -10.72 -6.96 19.58
C TYR A 233 -10.64 -8.40 19.06
N GLU A 234 -11.35 -9.34 19.69
CA GLU A 234 -11.44 -10.76 19.29
C GLU A 234 -12.07 -10.98 17.90
N SER A 235 -12.63 -9.94 17.29
CA SER A 235 -13.23 -9.94 15.95
C SER A 235 -12.51 -9.00 14.98
N LEU A 236 -11.28 -8.56 15.27
CA LEU A 236 -10.46 -7.79 14.34
C LEU A 236 -9.86 -8.69 13.24
N SER A 237 -9.70 -8.11 12.05
CA SER A 237 -9.36 -8.81 10.81
C SER A 237 -7.86 -9.06 10.58
N PHE A 238 -6.98 -8.21 11.13
CA PHE A 238 -5.53 -8.23 10.91
C PHE A 238 -4.76 -7.70 12.13
N SER A 239 -3.54 -8.21 12.35
CA SER A 239 -2.66 -7.78 13.45
C SER A 239 -2.25 -6.30 13.36
N SER A 240 -2.15 -5.72 12.17
CA SER A 240 -1.90 -4.28 11.99
C SER A 240 -3.00 -3.41 12.57
N MET A 241 -4.26 -3.85 12.50
CA MET A 241 -5.40 -3.12 13.09
C MET A 241 -5.36 -3.19 14.63
N LEU A 242 -5.10 -4.38 15.18
CA LEU A 242 -4.91 -4.59 16.62
C LEU A 242 -3.78 -3.72 17.17
N VAL A 243 -2.61 -3.71 16.52
CA VAL A 243 -1.49 -2.85 16.91
C VAL A 243 -1.92 -1.38 16.88
N THR A 244 -2.40 -0.89 15.73
CA THR A 244 -2.73 0.54 15.53
C THR A 244 -3.73 1.05 16.59
N LEU A 245 -4.77 0.28 16.90
CA LEU A 245 -5.78 0.65 17.91
C LEU A 245 -5.18 0.69 19.33
N ASN A 246 -4.31 -0.25 19.69
CA ASN A 246 -3.61 -0.23 20.97
C ASN A 246 -2.69 1.00 21.09
N LEU A 247 -1.91 1.33 20.05
CA LEU A 247 -1.02 2.49 20.08
C LEU A 247 -1.82 3.80 20.25
N TYR A 248 -2.99 3.89 19.61
CA TYR A 248 -3.86 5.05 19.72
C TYR A 248 -4.43 5.21 21.14
N ILE A 249 -4.81 4.10 21.79
CA ILE A 249 -5.31 4.12 23.17
C ILE A 249 -4.20 4.46 24.17
N GLU A 250 -2.95 4.05 23.92
CA GLU A 250 -1.80 4.48 24.74
C GLU A 250 -1.54 5.99 24.60
N ASP A 251 -1.50 6.51 23.37
CA ASP A 251 -1.31 7.95 23.11
C ASP A 251 -2.44 8.83 23.69
N ILE A 252 -3.70 8.37 23.61
CA ILE A 252 -4.85 9.09 24.16
C ILE A 252 -4.83 9.11 25.69
N LYS A 253 -4.33 8.07 26.36
CA LYS A 253 -4.09 8.09 27.82
C LYS A 253 -3.00 9.10 28.22
N VAL A 254 -2.05 9.38 27.33
CA VAL A 254 -1.03 10.44 27.48
C VAL A 254 -1.55 11.82 27.02
N GLY A 255 -2.69 11.87 26.33
CA GLY A 255 -3.32 13.08 25.80
C GLY A 255 -2.67 13.64 24.53
N LYS A 256 -1.83 12.85 23.83
CA LYS A 256 -1.10 13.31 22.64
C LYS A 256 -0.82 12.19 21.64
N PRO A 257 -1.64 12.06 20.58
CA PRO A 257 -1.29 11.28 19.39
C PRO A 257 0.06 11.71 18.79
N LYS A 258 0.89 10.72 18.45
CA LYS A 258 2.17 10.88 17.76
C LYS A 258 2.27 9.90 16.57
N PHE A 259 3.34 10.02 15.81
CA PHE A 259 3.67 9.04 14.78
C PHE A 259 4.43 7.85 15.39
N HIS A 260 4.02 6.65 15.00
CA HIS A 260 4.63 5.38 15.39
C HIS A 260 5.21 4.67 14.18
N TYR A 261 6.37 4.03 14.38
CA TYR A 261 6.88 2.98 13.50
C TYR A 261 6.78 1.64 14.23
N GLY A 262 6.85 0.52 13.50
CA GLY A 262 7.03 -0.81 14.06
C GLY A 262 7.13 -1.90 12.99
N ILE A 263 7.70 -3.04 13.35
CA ILE A 263 7.81 -4.22 12.48
C ILE A 263 7.01 -5.37 13.10
N ILE A 264 5.99 -5.85 12.38
CA ILE A 264 5.15 -6.99 12.78
C ILE A 264 5.77 -8.28 12.24
N ASN A 265 6.51 -8.97 13.08
CA ASN A 265 7.06 -10.30 12.79
C ASN A 265 5.96 -11.36 12.99
N LYS A 266 5.06 -11.50 12.01
CA LYS A 266 4.08 -12.59 11.94
C LYS A 266 4.78 -13.96 12.05
N ARG A 267 4.15 -14.90 12.77
CA ARG A 267 4.61 -16.28 12.88
C ARG A 267 4.45 -17.01 11.53
N PRO A 268 5.47 -17.70 10.99
CA PRO A 268 5.35 -18.50 9.77
C PRO A 268 4.21 -19.52 9.83
N GLY A 269 3.51 -19.70 8.70
CA GLY A 269 2.37 -20.61 8.58
C GLY A 269 1.03 -20.09 9.12
N THR A 270 1.00 -18.94 9.81
CA THR A 270 -0.23 -18.36 10.36
C THR A 270 -1.02 -17.56 9.32
N SER A 271 -2.34 -17.54 9.48
CA SER A 271 -3.27 -16.76 8.66
C SER A 271 -3.14 -15.25 8.92
N PRO A 272 -3.62 -14.40 7.99
CA PRO A 272 -3.72 -12.95 8.23
C PRO A 272 -4.54 -12.64 9.49
N SER A 273 -5.65 -13.39 9.68
CA SER A 273 -6.66 -13.24 10.74
C SER A 273 -6.22 -13.72 12.12
N GLU A 274 -5.11 -14.45 12.26
CA GLU A 274 -4.49 -14.73 13.57
C GLU A 274 -3.82 -13.47 14.12
N ILE A 275 -4.62 -12.55 14.64
CA ILE A 275 -4.18 -11.19 15.01
C ILE A 275 -3.13 -11.17 16.13
N HIS A 276 -3.07 -12.20 16.99
CA HIS A 276 -2.10 -12.31 18.09
C HIS A 276 -0.82 -13.09 17.74
N ALA A 277 -0.71 -13.69 16.55
CA ALA A 277 0.41 -14.55 16.19
C ALA A 277 1.62 -13.79 15.61
N TYR A 278 2.18 -12.85 16.38
CA TYR A 278 3.33 -12.01 15.98
C TYR A 278 4.21 -11.62 17.18
N THR A 279 5.43 -11.16 16.91
CA THR A 279 6.15 -10.23 17.80
C THR A 279 6.24 -8.85 17.12
N ILE A 280 6.44 -7.80 17.89
CA ILE A 280 6.60 -6.43 17.37
C ILE A 280 7.94 -5.84 17.80
N ASP A 281 8.72 -5.40 16.81
CA ASP A 281 9.98 -4.70 17.01
C ASP A 281 9.80 -3.19 16.75
N TYR A 282 10.66 -2.36 17.35
CA TYR A 282 10.82 -0.92 17.05
C TYR A 282 9.56 -0.03 17.17
N HIS A 283 8.64 -0.35 18.09
CA HIS A 283 7.64 0.64 18.52
C HIS A 283 8.33 1.87 19.14
N LEU A 284 8.16 3.04 18.51
CA LEU A 284 8.86 4.29 18.87
C LEU A 284 8.34 4.90 20.19
N ARG A 285 8.94 4.44 21.30
CA ARG A 285 8.83 5.06 22.62
C ARG A 285 9.69 6.34 22.72
N THR A 286 9.28 7.37 22.00
CA THR A 286 9.61 8.79 22.25
C THR A 286 8.41 9.50 22.87
#